data_AF-A0A959PTN1-F1
#
_entry.id   AF-A0A959PTN1-F1
#
_cell.length_a   1.000
_cell.length_b   1.000
_cell.length_c   1.000
_cell.angle_alpha   90.00
_cell.angle_beta   90.00
_cell.angle_gamma   90.00
#
_symmetry.space_group_name_H-M   'P 1'
#
loop_
_entity.id
_entity.type
_entity.pdbx_description
1 polymer ?
#
loop_
_entity_poly.entity_id
_entity_poly.type
_entity_poly.pdbx_seq_one_letter_code
_entity_poly.pdbx_strand_id
1 'polypeptide(L)'
;MRIVVNIVIVLIIGFLAYTLVGSIREPIKFMDEKDKREKAVIDKLRKIRTLQEHYRGITGEFAPNFDTLVEVLRNGQFALVKVIGDPDDPEGGENVTYDTTYR
;
A
#
# COMPACT_ATOMS: atom_id res chain seq x y z
N MET A 1 40.78 -44.69 -24.31
CA MET A 1 40.95 -43.56 -23.38
C MET A 1 40.38 -42.24 -23.89
N ARG A 2 40.80 -41.72 -25.05
CA ARG A 2 40.34 -40.40 -25.57
C ARG A 2 38.82 -40.26 -25.73
N ILE A 3 38.14 -41.29 -26.22
CA ILE A 3 36.68 -41.28 -26.44
C ILE A 3 35.90 -41.23 -25.12
N VAL A 4 36.32 -42.02 -24.13
CA VAL A 4 35.67 -42.08 -22.81
C VAL A 4 35.79 -40.72 -22.11
N VAL A 5 36.98 -40.10 -22.16
CA VAL A 5 37.21 -38.76 -21.59
C VAL A 5 36.33 -37.71 -22.27
N ASN A 6 36.21 -37.73 -23.61
CA ASN A 6 35.34 -36.80 -24.33
C ASN A 6 33.86 -36.98 -23.96
N ILE A 7 33.38 -38.21 -23.81
CA ILE A 7 31.99 -38.48 -23.41
C ILE A 7 31.72 -37.94 -22.00
N VAL A 8 32.63 -38.16 -21.06
CA VAL A 8 32.52 -37.64 -19.69
C VAL A 8 32.50 -36.11 -19.68
N ILE A 9 33.36 -35.46 -20.46
CA ILE A 9 33.39 -34.00 -20.58
C ILE A 9 32.08 -33.46 -21.15
N VAL A 10 31.51 -34.10 -22.18
CA VAL A 10 30.22 -33.69 -22.76
C VAL A 10 29.08 -33.83 -21.74
N LEU A 11 29.06 -34.91 -20.95
CA LEU A 11 28.08 -35.08 -19.88
C LEU A 11 28.21 -34.00 -18.81
N ILE A 12 29.44 -33.66 -18.42
CA ILE A 12 29.71 -32.57 -17.47
C ILE A 12 29.21 -31.23 -18.04
N ILE A 13 29.52 -30.91 -19.30
CA ILE A 13 29.04 -29.68 -19.95
C ILE A 13 27.51 -29.63 -19.96
N GLY A 14 26.83 -30.73 -20.29
CA GLY A 14 25.37 -30.81 -20.27
C GLY A 14 24.79 -30.56 -18.87
N PHE A 15 25.41 -31.14 -17.84
CA PHE A 15 25.00 -30.94 -16.45
C PHE A 15 25.20 -29.49 -15.98
N LEU A 16 26.33 -28.86 -16.32
CA LEU A 16 26.57 -27.45 -16.00
C LEU A 16 25.59 -26.53 -16.72
N ALA A 17 25.29 -26.79 -17.99
CA ALA A 17 24.32 -26.00 -18.74
C ALA A 17 22.91 -26.06 -18.11
N TYR A 18 22.48 -27.26 -17.66
CA TYR A 18 21.21 -27.41 -16.94
C TYR A 18 21.20 -26.63 -15.61
N THR A 19 22.27 -26.73 -14.83
CA THR A 19 22.40 -26.03 -13.54
C THR A 19 22.39 -24.51 -13.71
N LEU A 20 23.05 -23.99 -14.76
CA LEU A 20 23.07 -22.57 -15.07
C LEU A 20 21.67 -22.02 -15.37
N VAL A 21 20.86 -22.77 -16.12
CA VAL A 21 19.47 -22.40 -16.40
C VAL A 21 18.63 -22.35 -15.11
N GLY A 22 18.84 -23.28 -14.19
CA GLY A 22 18.19 -23.26 -12.87
C GLY A 22 18.58 -22.03 -12.05
N SER A 23 19.88 -21.76 -11.96
CA SER A 23 20.45 -20.64 -11.21
C SER A 23 19.97 -19.26 -11.67
N ILE A 24 19.67 -19.10 -12.97
CA ILE A 24 19.11 -17.84 -13.51
C ILE A 24 17.60 -17.73 -13.26
N ARG A 25 16.85 -18.85 -13.32
CA ARG A 25 15.39 -18.84 -13.21
C ARG A 25 14.89 -18.58 -11.78
N GLU A 26 15.63 -19.05 -10.79
CA GLU A 26 15.29 -18.90 -9.38
C GLU A 26 15.24 -17.43 -8.90
N PRO A 27 16.26 -16.57 -9.15
CA PRO A 27 16.21 -15.18 -8.73
C PRO A 27 15.10 -14.39 -9.45
N ILE A 28 14.80 -14.72 -10.71
CA ILE A 28 13.70 -14.06 -11.46
C ILE A 28 12.35 -14.31 -10.77
N LYS A 29 12.04 -15.57 -10.44
CA LYS A 29 10.79 -15.91 -9.74
C LYS A 29 10.73 -15.28 -8.35
N PHE A 30 11.85 -15.25 -7.64
CA PHE A 30 11.92 -14.61 -6.34
C PHE A 30 11.65 -13.10 -6.43
N MET A 31 12.21 -12.42 -7.44
CA MET A 31 11.95 -11.00 -7.67
C MET A 31 10.48 -10.74 -7.99
N ASP A 32 9.86 -11.53 -8.88
CA ASP A 32 8.43 -11.38 -9.20
C ASP A 32 7.53 -11.55 -7.96
N GLU A 33 7.82 -12.55 -7.12
CA GLU A 33 7.09 -12.75 -5.88
C GLU A 33 7.32 -11.64 -4.87
N LYS A 34 8.57 -11.16 -4.75
CA LYS A 34 8.92 -10.05 -3.87
C LYS A 34 8.17 -8.79 -4.29
N ASP A 35 8.22 -8.42 -5.56
CA ASP A 35 7.55 -7.23 -6.10
C ASP A 35 6.04 -7.28 -5.89
N LYS A 36 5.43 -8.46 -6.05
CA LYS A 36 4.01 -8.66 -5.77
C LYS A 36 3.67 -8.42 -4.30
N ARG A 37 4.48 -8.96 -3.38
CA ARG A 37 4.27 -8.78 -1.93
C ARG A 37 4.54 -7.34 -1.51
N GLU A 38 5.57 -6.72 -2.05
CA GLU A 38 5.96 -5.34 -1.79
C GLU A 38 4.84 -4.37 -2.19
N LYS A 39 4.30 -4.52 -3.42
CA LYS A 39 3.15 -3.73 -3.87
C LYS A 39 1.94 -3.89 -2.95
N ALA A 40 1.62 -5.13 -2.54
CA ALA A 40 0.50 -5.39 -1.64
C ALA A 40 0.69 -4.73 -0.26
N VAL A 41 1.92 -4.67 0.26
CA VAL A 41 2.24 -3.99 1.52
C VAL A 41 2.12 -2.47 1.35
N ILE A 42 2.67 -1.90 0.27
CA ILE A 42 2.56 -0.46 -0.03
C ILE A 42 1.10 -0.03 -0.11
N ASP A 43 0.25 -0.79 -0.80
CA ASP A 43 -1.16 -0.45 -0.93
C ASP A 43 -1.91 -0.53 0.40
N LYS A 44 -1.56 -1.51 1.26
CA LYS A 44 -2.10 -1.57 2.62
C LYS A 44 -1.67 -0.37 3.46
N LEU A 45 -0.39 0.01 3.42
CA LEU A 45 0.13 1.16 4.15
C LEU A 45 -0.53 2.46 3.66
N ARG A 46 -0.72 2.62 2.34
CA ARG A 46 -1.44 3.77 1.77
C ARG A 46 -2.88 3.82 2.28
N LYS A 47 -3.59 2.69 2.30
CA LYS A 47 -4.95 2.62 2.85
C LYS A 47 -4.98 3.01 4.32
N ILE A 48 -4.08 2.48 5.14
CA ILE A 48 -4.00 2.83 6.57
C ILE A 48 -3.76 4.33 6.74
N ARG A 49 -2.88 4.94 5.96
CA ARG A 49 -2.66 6.38 5.97
C ARG A 49 -3.95 7.16 5.69
N THR A 50 -4.67 6.81 4.63
CA THR A 50 -5.95 7.47 4.28
C THR A 50 -6.97 7.31 5.40
N LEU A 51 -7.10 6.12 5.98
CA LEU A 51 -7.99 5.86 7.11
C LEU A 51 -7.62 6.73 8.34
N GLN A 52 -6.33 6.88 8.62
CA GLN A 52 -5.81 7.73 9.69
C GLN A 52 -6.05 9.22 9.43
N GLU A 53 -5.92 9.67 8.18
CA GLU A 53 -6.28 11.04 7.79
C GLU A 53 -7.79 11.30 8.00
N HIS A 54 -8.66 10.34 7.64
CA HIS A 54 -10.09 10.42 7.94
C HIS A 54 -10.40 10.44 9.44
N TYR A 55 -9.76 9.57 10.22
CA TYR A 55 -9.90 9.54 11.67
C TYR A 55 -9.51 10.87 12.32
N ARG A 56 -8.41 11.47 11.85
CA ARG A 56 -7.97 12.80 12.29
C ARG A 56 -8.95 13.89 11.91
N GLY A 57 -9.60 13.78 10.75
CA GLY A 57 -10.68 14.69 10.36
C GLY A 57 -11.88 14.66 11.32
N ILE A 58 -12.13 13.52 11.98
CA ILE A 58 -13.26 13.33 12.90
C ILE A 58 -12.87 13.71 14.35
N THR A 59 -11.72 13.24 14.82
CA THR A 59 -11.32 13.32 16.24
C THR A 59 -10.31 14.43 16.53
N GLY A 60 -9.69 15.01 15.50
CA GLY A 60 -8.60 15.99 15.63
C GLY A 60 -7.20 15.38 15.82
N GLU A 61 -7.11 14.10 16.20
CA GLU A 61 -5.86 13.39 16.48
C GLU A 61 -5.71 12.12 15.63
N PHE A 62 -4.53 11.48 15.64
CA PHE A 62 -4.36 10.18 14.99
C PHE A 62 -4.78 9.03 15.92
N ALA A 63 -5.29 7.93 15.35
CA ALA A 63 -5.76 6.82 16.16
C ALA A 63 -4.58 6.10 16.85
N PRO A 64 -4.67 5.85 18.17
CA PRO A 64 -3.59 5.23 18.93
C PRO A 64 -3.40 3.74 18.61
N ASN A 65 -4.44 3.08 18.09
CA ASN A 65 -4.43 1.67 17.72
C ASN A 65 -5.43 1.40 16.58
N PHE A 66 -5.33 0.21 15.97
CA PHE A 66 -6.19 -0.18 14.85
C PHE A 66 -7.64 -0.44 15.24
N ASP A 67 -7.90 -0.89 16.46
CA ASP A 67 -9.26 -1.19 16.92
C ASP A 67 -10.07 0.11 17.03
N THR A 68 -9.49 1.13 17.67
CA THR A 68 -10.07 2.48 17.76
C THR A 68 -10.22 3.12 16.37
N LEU A 69 -9.24 2.92 15.48
CA LEU A 69 -9.35 3.39 14.09
C LEU A 69 -10.57 2.80 13.39
N VAL A 70 -10.76 1.48 13.49
CA VAL A 70 -11.86 0.76 12.83
C VAL A 70 -13.20 1.10 13.48
N GLU A 71 -13.26 1.19 14.80
CA GLU A 71 -14.46 1.53 15.55
C GLU A 71 -14.96 2.94 15.17
N VAL A 72 -14.09 3.94 15.20
CA VAL A 72 -14.46 5.32 14.83
C VAL A 72 -14.79 5.45 13.35
N LEU A 73 -14.15 4.70 12.46
CA LEU A 73 -14.53 4.75 11.03
C LEU A 73 -15.83 4.00 10.71
N ARG A 74 -16.25 3.04 11.55
CA ARG A 74 -17.52 2.31 11.38
C ARG A 74 -18.69 3.00 12.08
N ASN A 75 -18.45 3.58 13.25
CA ASN A 75 -19.47 4.12 14.15
C ASN A 75 -19.43 5.65 14.25
N GLY A 76 -18.31 6.27 13.88
CA GLY A 76 -18.12 7.71 13.98
C GLY A 76 -18.99 8.44 12.99
N GLN A 77 -19.85 9.31 13.51
CA GLN A 77 -20.66 10.22 12.72
C GLN A 77 -19.72 11.19 11.99
N PHE A 78 -19.88 11.28 10.68
CA PHE A 78 -19.04 12.15 9.85
C PHE A 78 -19.37 13.61 10.18
N ALA A 79 -18.40 14.36 10.71
CA ALA A 79 -18.49 15.81 10.76
C ALA A 79 -18.34 16.36 9.33
N LEU A 80 -19.45 16.43 8.61
CA LEU A 80 -19.51 17.05 7.29
C LEU A 80 -19.52 18.57 7.49
N VAL A 81 -18.33 19.18 7.55
CA VAL A 81 -18.21 20.64 7.56
C VAL A 81 -18.55 21.14 6.16
N LYS A 82 -19.84 21.42 5.94
CA LYS A 82 -20.32 22.08 4.72
C LYS A 82 -20.18 23.59 4.94
N VAL A 83 -19.16 24.18 4.33
CA VAL A 83 -19.06 25.64 4.25
C VAL A 83 -20.09 26.12 3.23
N ILE A 84 -21.14 26.80 3.69
CA ILE A 84 -22.11 27.50 2.84
C ILE A 84 -21.79 29.00 2.97
N GLY A 85 -21.13 29.57 1.95
CA GLY A 85 -20.75 30.99 1.90
C GLY A 85 -19.43 31.21 1.16
N ASP A 86 -19.30 32.38 0.50
CA ASP A 86 -18.09 32.82 -0.19
C ASP A 86 -17.15 33.54 0.80
N PRO A 87 -15.95 33.01 1.09
CA PRO A 87 -15.03 33.62 2.04
C PRO A 87 -14.41 34.95 1.58
N ASP A 88 -14.59 35.35 0.32
CA ASP A 88 -13.98 36.56 -0.26
C ASP A 88 -14.98 37.74 -0.46
N ASP A 89 -16.21 37.66 0.07
CA ASP A 89 -17.24 38.71 -0.09
C ASP A 89 -17.02 39.92 0.86
N PRO A 90 -16.74 41.14 0.34
CA PRO A 90 -16.44 42.32 1.14
C PRO A 90 -17.66 43.03 1.76
N GLU A 91 -18.92 42.64 1.46
CA GLU A 91 -20.12 43.34 1.96
C GLU A 91 -21.04 42.52 2.90
N GLY A 92 -20.70 41.29 3.28
CA GLY A 92 -21.63 40.37 3.96
C GLY A 92 -21.17 39.81 5.32
N GLY A 93 -21.07 40.65 6.35
CA GLY A 93 -20.73 40.25 7.73
C GLY A 93 -21.80 39.47 8.51
N GLU A 94 -22.81 38.88 7.85
CA GLU A 94 -23.88 38.16 8.53
C GLU A 94 -24.08 36.76 7.91
N ASN A 95 -23.77 35.74 8.71
CA ASN A 95 -24.16 34.33 8.57
C ASN A 95 -23.18 33.36 7.87
N VAL A 96 -21.88 33.41 8.20
CA VAL A 96 -21.06 32.18 8.11
C VAL A 96 -21.41 31.28 9.30
N THR A 97 -22.47 30.49 9.15
CA THR A 97 -22.86 29.49 10.14
C THR A 97 -22.15 28.18 9.85
N TYR A 98 -21.22 27.80 10.73
CA TYR A 98 -20.61 26.48 10.74
C TYR A 98 -21.62 25.47 11.31
N ASP A 99 -22.46 24.90 10.46
CA ASP A 99 -23.36 23.81 10.86
C ASP A 99 -22.57 22.50 10.92
N THR A 100 -22.27 22.05 12.14
CA THR A 100 -21.68 20.73 12.41
C THR A 100 -22.78 19.72 12.72
N THR A 101 -23.59 19.38 11.72
CA THR A 101 -24.60 18.34 11.91
C THR A 101 -23.94 16.95 11.86
N TYR A 102 -24.11 16.19 12.95
CA TYR A 102 -23.77 14.77 12.99
C TYR A 102 -24.91 13.96 12.38
N ARG A 103 -24.63 13.13 11.38
CA ARG A 103 -25.52 12.04 10.94
C ARG A 103 -24.89 10.71 11.28
#